data_AF-A0A2T0LK91-F1
#
_entry.id   AF-A0A2T0LK91-F1
#
_cell.length_a   1.000
_cell.length_b   1.000
_cell.length_c   1.000
_cell.angle_alpha   90.00
_cell.angle_beta   90.00
_cell.angle_gamma   90.00
#
_symmetry.space_group_name_H-M   'P 1'
#
loop_
_entity.id
_entity.type
_entity.pdbx_description
1 polymer ?
#
loop_
_entity_poly.entity_id
_entity_poly.type
_entity_poly.pdbx_seq_one_letter_code
_entity_poly.pdbx_strand_id
1 'polypeptide(L)'
;MRVGEDFTAAEFRVQAVCGRHAPIYGGRPDCVNLGYLVEGTLYHSGDSLHVPNEPVETLLVPLQASWLKTAEVIDFVRAVAPERAFGIHDRQVNERSSASVNGWVGQETRHRYRWLAPQESA
;
A
#
# COMPACT_ATOMS: atom_id res chain seq x y z
N MET A 1 -13.36 7.23 -13.31
CA MET A 1 -11.93 7.56 -13.24
C MET A 1 -11.11 6.48 -13.93
N ARG A 2 -10.08 6.85 -14.68
CA ARG A 2 -9.15 5.94 -15.38
C ARG A 2 -7.71 6.14 -14.88
N VAL A 3 -6.84 5.18 -15.15
CA VAL A 3 -5.40 5.33 -14.88
C VAL A 3 -4.85 6.53 -15.64
N GLY A 4 -4.02 7.34 -14.99
CA GLY A 4 -3.42 8.55 -15.53
C GLY A 4 -4.34 9.76 -15.54
N GLU A 5 -5.57 9.62 -15.05
CA GLU A 5 -6.48 10.75 -14.85
C GLU A 5 -6.10 11.50 -13.56
N ASP A 6 -6.04 12.82 -13.67
CA ASP A 6 -5.84 13.74 -12.55
C ASP A 6 -7.16 14.43 -12.22
N PHE A 7 -7.40 14.66 -10.93
CA PHE A 7 -8.55 15.42 -10.45
C PHE A 7 -8.22 16.16 -9.16
N THR A 8 -9.10 17.09 -8.78
CA THR A 8 -9.01 17.80 -7.50
C THR A 8 -10.12 17.32 -6.57
N ALA A 9 -9.76 17.01 -5.32
CA ALA A 9 -10.70 16.68 -4.26
C ALA A 9 -10.35 17.47 -3.00
N ALA A 10 -11.27 18.31 -2.52
CA ALA A 10 -11.04 19.18 -1.37
C ALA A 10 -9.68 19.92 -1.43
N GLU A 11 -9.39 20.52 -2.60
CA GLU A 11 -8.16 21.26 -2.91
C GLU A 11 -6.90 20.42 -3.09
N PHE A 12 -6.96 19.11 -2.85
CA PHE A 12 -5.85 18.21 -3.13
C PHE A 12 -5.83 17.77 -4.60
N ARG A 13 -4.67 17.84 -5.25
CA ARG A 13 -4.40 17.16 -6.52
C ARG A 13 -4.26 15.66 -6.27
N VAL A 14 -5.05 14.88 -7.00
CA VAL A 14 -5.04 13.42 -6.92
C VAL A 14 -4.86 12.83 -8.31
N GLN A 15 -3.92 11.89 -8.44
CA GLN A 15 -3.66 11.14 -9.66
C GLN A 15 -4.00 9.65 -9.45
N ALA A 16 -4.78 9.06 -10.37
CA ALA A 16 -5.04 7.62 -10.35
C ALA A 16 -3.92 6.82 -11.03
N VAL A 17 -3.47 5.76 -10.38
CA VAL A 17 -2.39 4.86 -10.85
C VAL A 17 -2.79 3.37 -10.74
N CYS A 18 -1.90 2.46 -11.14
CA CYS A 18 -2.05 0.99 -11.13
C CYS A 18 -3.07 0.41 -12.11
N GLY A 19 -4.36 0.65 -11.90
CA GLY A 19 -5.45 0.18 -12.77
C GLY A 19 -5.93 -1.25 -12.56
N ARG A 20 -5.19 -2.11 -11.85
CA ARG A 20 -5.56 -3.52 -11.63
C ARG A 20 -5.26 -4.01 -10.22
N HIS A 21 -6.15 -4.85 -9.71
CA HIS A 21 -5.98 -5.54 -8.43
C HIS A 21 -4.85 -6.58 -8.53
N ALA A 22 -4.14 -6.85 -7.43
CA ALA A 22 -3.17 -7.95 -7.37
C ALA A 22 -3.86 -9.31 -7.59
N PRO A 23 -3.30 -10.23 -8.37
CA PRO A 23 -3.96 -11.51 -8.65
C PRO A 23 -4.10 -12.36 -7.38
N ILE A 24 -5.27 -12.98 -7.14
CA ILE A 24 -5.50 -13.86 -5.99
C ILE A 24 -5.14 -15.31 -6.31
N TYR A 25 -5.81 -15.92 -7.28
CA TYR A 25 -5.58 -17.32 -7.66
C TYR A 25 -5.80 -17.50 -9.16
N GLY A 26 -4.84 -18.14 -9.82
CA GLY A 26 -4.89 -18.36 -11.27
C GLY A 26 -5.03 -17.05 -12.08
N GLY A 27 -4.46 -15.95 -11.57
CA GLY A 27 -4.55 -14.63 -12.21
C GLY A 27 -5.89 -13.92 -12.04
N ARG A 28 -6.81 -14.44 -11.20
CA ARG A 28 -8.13 -13.85 -10.93
C ARG A 28 -8.23 -13.38 -9.47
N PRO A 29 -9.08 -12.38 -9.17
CA PRO A 29 -9.86 -11.57 -10.10
C PRO A 29 -8.94 -10.65 -10.90
N ASP A 30 -9.35 -10.37 -12.14
CA ASP A 30 -8.70 -9.39 -13.00
C ASP A 30 -9.58 -8.13 -13.08
N CYS A 31 -9.83 -7.54 -11.91
CA CYS A 31 -10.71 -6.38 -11.77
C CYS A 31 -9.93 -5.08 -11.62
N VAL A 32 -10.63 -3.97 -11.86
CA VAL A 32 -10.08 -2.62 -11.70
C VAL A 32 -9.84 -2.37 -10.21
N ASN A 33 -8.63 -1.92 -9.91
CA ASN A 33 -8.27 -1.34 -8.62
C ASN A 33 -7.32 -0.18 -8.89
N LEU A 34 -7.64 0.99 -8.35
CA LEU A 34 -6.82 2.18 -8.52
C LEU A 34 -6.00 2.41 -7.26
N GLY A 35 -4.73 2.72 -7.46
CA GLY A 35 -3.95 3.44 -6.46
C GLY A 35 -4.10 4.94 -6.67
N TYR A 36 -3.78 5.73 -5.65
CA TYR A 36 -3.86 7.19 -5.71
C TYR A 36 -2.59 7.85 -5.19
N LEU A 37 -2.02 8.74 -6.00
CA LEU A 37 -1.01 9.69 -5.55
C LEU A 37 -1.72 10.99 -5.18
N VAL A 38 -1.54 11.44 -3.94
CA VAL A 38 -2.10 12.69 -3.42
C VAL A 38 -0.96 13.68 -3.23
N GLU A 39 -1.08 14.85 -3.85
CA GLU A 39 -0.03 15.89 -3.89
C GLU A 39 1.33 15.40 -4.40
N GLY A 40 1.37 14.26 -5.09
CA GLY A 40 2.62 13.62 -5.52
C GLY A 40 3.50 13.09 -4.38
N THR A 41 3.04 13.12 -3.12
CA THR A 41 3.85 12.75 -1.95
C THR A 41 3.30 11.54 -1.21
N LEU A 42 1.98 11.41 -1.10
CA LEU A 42 1.33 10.27 -0.47
C LEU A 42 0.82 9.29 -1.53
N TYR A 43 1.22 8.03 -1.42
CA TYR A 43 0.74 6.94 -2.26
C TYR A 43 -0.16 5.99 -1.48
N HIS A 44 -1.44 5.96 -1.84
CA HIS A 44 -2.37 4.91 -1.41
C HIS A 44 -2.42 3.80 -2.47
N SER A 45 -1.76 2.66 -2.24
CA SER A 45 -1.65 1.63 -3.28
C SER A 45 -2.94 0.84 -3.55
N GLY A 46 -3.90 0.93 -2.63
CA GLY A 46 -5.09 0.09 -2.65
C GLY A 46 -4.71 -1.40 -2.58
N ASP A 47 -5.54 -2.25 -3.17
CA ASP A 47 -5.33 -3.70 -3.20
C ASP A 47 -4.39 -4.13 -4.37
N SER A 48 -3.22 -3.49 -4.45
CA SER A 48 -2.20 -3.74 -5.46
C SER A 48 -0.80 -3.60 -4.90
N LEU A 49 0.18 -4.17 -5.61
CA LEU A 49 1.62 -4.00 -5.35
C LEU A 49 2.31 -3.27 -6.50
N HIS A 50 1.60 -2.33 -7.13
CA HIS A 50 2.12 -1.56 -8.25
C HIS A 50 3.09 -0.49 -7.75
N VAL A 51 4.33 -0.54 -8.23
CA VAL A 51 5.34 0.48 -7.93
C VAL A 51 5.11 1.68 -8.85
N PRO A 52 4.84 2.88 -8.31
CA PRO A 52 4.66 4.07 -9.13
C PRO A 52 6.01 4.50 -9.74
N ASN A 53 5.96 5.21 -10.86
CA ASN A 53 7.17 5.73 -11.52
C ASN A 53 7.75 6.97 -10.83
N GLU A 54 6.99 7.59 -9.94
CA GLU A 54 7.40 8.81 -9.22
C GLU A 54 7.88 8.49 -7.80
N PRO A 55 8.83 9.27 -7.26
CA PRO A 55 9.22 9.15 -5.85
C PRO A 55 8.02 9.29 -4.92
N VAL A 56 7.96 8.46 -3.90
CA VAL A 56 6.90 8.49 -2.88
C VAL A 56 7.51 8.88 -1.55
N GLU A 57 6.95 9.89 -0.91
CA GLU A 57 7.35 10.26 0.45
C GLU A 57 6.69 9.32 1.47
N THR A 58 5.35 9.20 1.39
CA THR A 58 4.54 8.40 2.31
C THR A 58 3.80 7.30 1.56
N LEU A 59 4.07 6.04 1.89
CA LEU A 59 3.36 4.88 1.34
C LEU A 59 2.31 4.35 2.32
N LEU A 60 1.07 4.15 1.86
CA LEU A 60 0.08 3.35 2.58
C LEU A 60 0.09 1.94 1.98
N VAL A 61 0.60 0.97 2.75
CA VAL A 61 0.92 -0.38 2.27
C VAL A 61 -0.09 -1.43 2.78
N PRO A 62 -0.74 -2.23 1.92
CA PRO A 62 -1.58 -3.33 2.35
C PRO A 62 -0.73 -4.40 3.06
N LEU A 63 -1.17 -4.86 4.22
CA LEU A 63 -0.41 -5.82 5.01
C LEU A 63 -0.88 -7.26 4.88
N GLN A 64 -2.19 -7.47 4.67
CA GLN A 64 -2.72 -8.82 4.62
C GLN A 64 -3.96 -8.93 3.74
N ALA A 65 -3.99 -9.97 2.92
CA ALA A 65 -5.18 -10.43 2.21
C ALA A 65 -5.00 -11.90 1.83
N SER A 66 -6.03 -12.55 1.29
CA SER A 66 -5.94 -13.93 0.77
C SER A 66 -4.94 -14.10 -0.38
N TRP A 67 -4.48 -13.00 -0.98
CA TRP A 67 -3.57 -12.95 -2.13
C TRP A 67 -2.16 -12.49 -1.82
N LEU A 68 -1.91 -12.09 -0.57
CA LEU A 68 -0.72 -11.32 -0.21
C LEU A 68 0.17 -12.12 0.73
N LYS A 69 1.44 -12.31 0.37
CA LYS A 69 2.47 -12.83 1.27
C LYS A 69 3.21 -11.67 1.92
N THR A 70 3.61 -11.83 3.18
CA THR A 70 4.44 -10.84 3.89
C THR A 70 5.74 -10.51 3.16
N ALA A 71 6.36 -11.49 2.48
CA ALA A 71 7.54 -11.26 1.66
C ALA A 71 7.27 -10.26 0.52
N GLU A 72 6.10 -10.30 -0.12
CA GLU A 72 5.73 -9.39 -1.20
C GLU A 72 5.47 -7.97 -0.68
N VAL A 73 4.96 -7.85 0.55
CA VAL A 73 4.85 -6.56 1.24
C VAL A 73 6.23 -5.94 1.47
N ILE A 74 7.19 -6.73 1.93
CA ILE A 74 8.57 -6.31 2.16
C ILE A 74 9.21 -5.86 0.85
N ASP A 75 9.11 -6.68 -0.21
CA ASP A 75 9.65 -6.37 -1.53
C ASP A 75 9.01 -5.11 -2.10
N PHE A 76 7.70 -4.93 -1.93
CA PHE A 76 6.98 -3.76 -2.39
C PHE A 76 7.44 -2.48 -1.69
N VAL A 77 7.53 -2.47 -0.35
CA VAL A 77 8.04 -1.30 0.39
C VAL A 77 9.48 -0.98 -0.02
N ARG A 78 10.31 -2.00 -0.24
CA ARG A 78 11.71 -1.81 -0.68
C ARG A 78 11.81 -1.28 -2.11
N ALA A 79 10.91 -1.71 -3.00
CA ALA A 79 10.87 -1.27 -4.39
C ALA A 79 10.35 0.16 -4.54
N VAL A 80 9.31 0.52 -3.78
CA VAL A 80 8.82 1.92 -3.70
C VAL A 80 9.84 2.83 -3.03
N ALA A 81 10.62 2.29 -2.07
CA ALA A 81 11.64 2.99 -1.30
C ALA A 81 11.16 4.34 -0.68
N PRO A 82 10.00 4.35 0.01
CA PRO A 82 9.45 5.59 0.54
C PRO A 82 10.26 6.14 1.71
N GLU A 83 10.08 7.41 2.04
CA GLU A 83 10.64 7.97 3.29
C GLU A 83 10.01 7.32 4.52
N ARG A 84 8.68 7.12 4.48
CA ARG A 84 7.89 6.46 5.51
C ARG A 84 6.76 5.62 4.91
N ALA A 85 6.40 4.55 5.59
CA ALA A 85 5.31 3.67 5.20
C ALA A 85 4.39 3.36 6.38
N PHE A 86 3.09 3.35 6.14
CA PHE A 86 2.06 3.01 7.11
C PHE A 86 1.21 1.83 6.64
N GLY A 87 1.01 0.87 7.53
CA GLY A 87 0.22 -0.32 7.25
C GLY A 87 -1.28 -0.04 7.15
N ILE A 88 -1.91 -0.55 6.10
CA ILE A 88 -3.36 -0.60 5.92
C ILE A 88 -3.79 -2.05 5.62
N HIS A 89 -5.10 -2.29 5.50
CA HIS A 89 -5.64 -3.56 5.01
C HIS A 89 -5.13 -4.79 5.83
N ASP A 90 -5.40 -4.80 7.14
CA ASP A 90 -4.87 -5.79 8.09
C ASP A 90 -5.95 -6.45 8.98
N ARG A 91 -7.22 -6.04 8.83
CA ARG A 91 -8.30 -6.46 9.73
C ARG A 91 -8.83 -7.88 9.52
N GLN A 92 -8.36 -8.62 8.51
CA GLN A 92 -8.75 -10.04 8.36
C GLN A 92 -7.97 -10.97 9.27
N VAL A 93 -6.96 -10.46 10.00
CA VAL A 93 -6.15 -11.25 10.92
C VAL A 93 -6.32 -10.82 12.37
N ASN A 94 -5.96 -11.72 13.29
CA ASN A 94 -5.92 -11.45 14.71
C ASN A 94 -4.60 -10.80 15.14
N GLU A 95 -4.51 -10.41 16.40
CA GLU A 95 -3.35 -9.73 16.98
C GLU A 95 -2.04 -10.52 16.84
N ARG A 96 -2.07 -11.84 17.02
CA ARG A 96 -0.86 -12.68 16.90
C ARG A 96 -0.29 -12.61 15.49
N SER A 97 -1.14 -12.72 14.48
CA SER A 97 -0.72 -12.63 13.09
C SER A 97 -0.29 -11.20 12.73
N SER A 98 -1.05 -10.18 13.16
CA SER A 98 -0.70 -8.78 12.93
C SER A 98 0.67 -8.43 13.54
N ALA A 99 0.94 -8.84 14.78
CA ALA A 99 2.24 -8.67 15.43
C ALA A 99 3.39 -9.32 14.63
N SER A 100 3.17 -10.53 14.10
CA SER A 100 4.18 -11.20 13.28
C SER A 100 4.44 -10.48 11.96
N VAL A 101 3.41 -10.06 11.24
CA VAL A 101 3.54 -9.33 9.98
C VAL A 101 4.25 -8.00 10.20
N ASN A 102 3.79 -7.23 11.19
CA ASN A 102 4.38 -5.94 11.54
C ASN A 102 5.85 -6.04 11.94
N GLY A 103 6.22 -7.08 12.71
CA GLY A 103 7.61 -7.32 13.09
C GLY A 103 8.52 -7.57 11.88
N TRP A 104 8.12 -8.47 10.98
CA TRP A 104 8.89 -8.77 9.76
C TRP A 104 9.00 -7.57 8.82
N VAL A 105 7.89 -6.88 8.54
CA VAL A 105 7.91 -5.72 7.65
C VAL A 105 8.75 -4.60 8.25
N GLY A 106 8.61 -4.31 9.55
CA GLY A 106 9.40 -3.29 10.24
C GLY A 106 10.90 -3.56 10.19
N GLN A 107 11.31 -4.80 10.46
CA GLN A 107 12.71 -5.22 10.44
C GLN A 107 13.31 -5.14 9.02
N GLU A 108 12.66 -5.74 8.02
CA GLU A 108 13.23 -5.89 6.68
C GLU A 108 13.20 -4.60 5.84
N THR A 109 12.39 -3.62 6.24
CA THR A 109 12.30 -2.29 5.62
C THR A 109 13.15 -1.24 6.35
N ARG A 110 14.02 -1.66 7.27
CA ARG A 110 14.91 -0.79 8.06
C ARG A 110 14.15 0.30 8.81
N HIS A 111 13.02 -0.05 9.41
CA HIS A 111 12.17 0.85 10.19
C HIS A 111 11.55 2.03 9.42
N ARG A 112 11.55 2.00 8.08
CA ARG A 112 10.74 2.93 7.28
C ARG A 112 9.24 2.68 7.47
N TYR A 113 8.88 1.48 7.88
CA TYR A 113 7.52 1.05 8.14
C TYR A 113 7.10 1.24 9.60
N ARG A 114 5.88 1.73 9.81
CA ARG A 114 5.18 1.75 11.09
C ARG A 114 3.72 1.31 10.93
N TRP A 115 3.23 0.52 11.86
CA TRP A 115 1.79 0.26 12.01
C TRP A 115 1.17 1.30 12.95
N LEU A 116 -0.02 1.78 12.62
CA LEU A 116 -0.81 2.65 13.48
C LEU A 116 -2.00 1.85 14.01
N ALA A 117 -2.21 1.88 15.32
CA ALA A 117 -3.41 1.34 15.92
C ALA A 117 -4.64 2.09 15.40
N PRO A 118 -5.83 1.47 15.39
CA PRO A 118 -7.06 2.17 15.07
C PRO A 118 -7.19 3.45 15.92
N GLN A 119 -7.43 4.59 15.24
CA GLN A 119 -7.54 5.93 15.83
C GLN A 119 -6.21 6.58 16.29
N GLU A 120 -5.08 5.93 16.07
CA GLU A 120 -3.77 6.53 16.28
C GLU A 120 -3.44 7.53 15.15
N SER A 121 -2.63 8.55 15.46
CA SER A 121 -2.09 9.53 14.51
C SER A 121 -0.57 9.58 14.60
N ALA A 122 0.09 9.92 13.50
CA ALA A 122 1.56 9.92 13.36
C ALA A 122 2.13 11.33 13.18
#